data_AF-A0A0E3SHY8-F1
#
_entry.id   AF-A0A0E3SHY8-F1
#
_cell.length_a   1.000
_cell.length_b   1.000
_cell.length_c   1.000
_cell.angle_alpha   90.00
_cell.angle_beta   90.00
_cell.angle_gamma   90.00
#
_symmetry.space_group_name_H-M   'P 1'
#
loop_
_entity.id
_entity.type
_entity.pdbx_description
1 polymer ?
#
loop_
_entity_poly.entity_id
_entity_poly.type
_entity_poly.pdbx_seq_one_letter_code
_entity_poly.pdbx_strand_id
1 'polypeptide(L)'
;MKIDKHFIWFLALFVPFAMIVTVVPTVAAEDTSNMKKIILQMTITLENSDTQLHFNYAENLGDGRGITLGCIGFCTGTYDGNILIKHYTELNPDNALAKHIPALNKIDAGSHNAAGGDGNPSTAGLDGFIKDVQNCDDPLFKKAQIDKLDELYYNPAMKIADSIGAKNALTKAFIYDMCVRHGVDGAERIVKNAGTNPKQGADENTYLQKLISLRDEKLKQEGLGDVNRNQGYKNVLNSGNVNLNTPFTFVAYGESFTIDGNLNL
;
A
#
# COMPACT_ATOMS: atom_id res chain seq x y z
N MET A 1 15.23 86.96 -3.35
CA MET A 1 13.85 87.26 -2.92
C MET A 1 12.94 86.20 -3.51
N LYS A 2 12.16 85.54 -2.66
CA LYS A 2 11.49 84.25 -2.87
C LYS A 2 10.49 84.30 -4.04
N ILE A 3 10.52 83.29 -4.92
CA ILE A 3 9.40 82.98 -5.82
C ILE A 3 8.79 81.68 -5.32
N ASP A 4 7.55 81.80 -4.86
CA ASP A 4 6.79 80.82 -4.13
C ASP A 4 6.17 79.75 -5.03
N LYS A 5 5.99 78.58 -4.40
CA LYS A 5 5.61 77.30 -4.98
C LYS A 5 4.09 77.22 -5.17
N HIS A 6 3.64 77.09 -6.42
CA HIS A 6 2.31 76.53 -6.71
C HIS A 6 2.44 75.26 -7.55
N PHE A 7 2.55 74.17 -6.78
CA PHE A 7 1.98 72.84 -6.97
C PHE A 7 1.32 72.53 -8.32
N ILE A 8 2.05 71.73 -9.10
CA ILE A 8 1.58 70.99 -10.27
C ILE A 8 0.78 69.78 -9.77
N TRP A 9 -0.50 69.68 -10.14
CA TRP A 9 -1.28 68.44 -9.98
C TRP A 9 -1.19 67.62 -11.27
N PHE A 10 -0.35 66.58 -11.25
CA PHE A 10 -0.36 65.53 -12.26
C PHE A 10 -1.52 64.55 -11.98
N LEU A 11 -2.40 64.41 -12.95
CA LEU A 11 -3.44 63.38 -12.98
C LEU A 11 -2.76 62.03 -13.28
N ALA A 12 -2.53 61.20 -12.25
CA ALA A 12 -2.02 59.84 -12.42
C ALA A 12 -3.17 58.90 -12.83
N LEU A 13 -3.13 58.43 -14.07
CA LEU A 13 -3.99 57.37 -14.59
C LEU A 13 -3.63 56.06 -13.86
N PHE A 14 -4.52 55.59 -12.98
CA PHE A 14 -4.40 54.29 -12.33
C PHE A 14 -4.89 53.22 -13.31
N VAL A 15 -3.97 52.53 -13.99
CA VAL A 15 -4.27 51.31 -14.75
C VAL A 15 -4.22 50.14 -13.77
N PRO A 16 -5.31 49.37 -13.57
CA PRO A 16 -5.27 48.21 -12.71
C PRO A 16 -4.47 47.11 -13.42
N PHE A 17 -3.28 46.80 -12.89
CA PHE A 17 -2.49 45.65 -13.31
C PHE A 17 -3.20 44.39 -12.81
N ALA A 18 -3.98 43.75 -13.67
CA ALA A 18 -4.56 42.44 -13.38
C ALA A 18 -3.44 41.41 -13.28
N MET A 19 -3.10 40.98 -12.07
CA MET A 19 -2.31 39.77 -11.85
C MET A 19 -3.10 38.59 -12.42
N ILE A 20 -2.65 38.06 -13.55
CA ILE A 20 -3.07 36.74 -14.01
C ILE A 20 -2.37 35.72 -13.11
N VAL A 21 -3.07 35.24 -12.09
CA VAL A 21 -2.67 34.05 -11.35
C VAL A 21 -2.91 32.86 -12.27
N THR A 22 -1.85 32.38 -12.92
CA THR A 22 -1.89 31.07 -13.57
C THR A 22 -1.97 30.02 -12.47
N VAL A 23 -3.18 29.53 -12.22
CA VAL A 23 -3.37 28.30 -11.43
C VAL A 23 -2.81 27.16 -12.28
N VAL A 24 -1.59 26.72 -11.98
CA VAL A 24 -1.08 25.46 -12.50
C VAL A 24 -1.93 24.37 -11.86
N PRO A 25 -2.66 23.54 -12.62
CA PRO A 25 -3.42 22.45 -12.05
C PRO A 25 -2.44 21.53 -11.30
N THR A 26 -2.79 21.16 -10.08
CA THR A 26 -2.02 20.26 -9.22
C THR A 26 -2.01 18.85 -9.83
N VAL A 27 -1.06 18.59 -10.73
CA VAL A 27 -0.84 17.26 -11.35
C VAL A 27 -0.52 16.18 -10.29
N ALA A 28 -0.01 16.59 -9.12
CA ALA A 28 0.47 15.66 -8.10
C ALA A 28 -0.61 14.77 -7.45
N ALA A 29 -1.86 15.24 -7.30
CA ALA A 29 -2.89 14.47 -6.60
C ALA A 29 -3.52 13.38 -7.49
N GLU A 30 -3.73 13.68 -8.77
CA GLU A 30 -4.29 12.75 -9.75
C GLU A 30 -3.25 11.69 -10.17
N ASP A 31 -1.99 12.09 -10.33
CA ASP A 31 -0.86 11.19 -10.65
C ASP A 31 -0.57 10.20 -9.49
N THR A 32 -0.66 10.67 -8.24
CA THR A 32 -0.52 9.79 -7.05
C THR A 32 -1.68 8.78 -6.93
N SER A 33 -2.90 9.19 -7.28
CA SER A 33 -4.07 8.30 -7.30
C SER A 33 -3.92 7.18 -8.34
N ASN A 34 -3.43 7.52 -9.53
CA ASN A 34 -3.19 6.54 -10.59
C ASN A 34 -2.05 5.58 -10.22
N MET A 35 -0.93 6.09 -9.70
CA MET A 35 0.19 5.24 -9.24
C MET A 35 -0.26 4.27 -8.14
N LYS A 36 -1.06 4.73 -7.17
CA LYS A 36 -1.58 3.86 -6.11
C LYS A 36 -2.38 2.70 -6.71
N LYS A 37 -3.30 2.97 -7.64
CA LYS A 37 -4.10 1.92 -8.30
C LYS A 37 -3.23 0.89 -9.00
N ILE A 38 -2.19 1.33 -9.72
CA ILE A 38 -1.23 0.44 -10.40
C ILE A 38 -0.46 -0.42 -9.39
N ILE A 39 0.06 0.18 -8.31
CA ILE A 39 0.77 -0.54 -7.24
C ILE A 39 -0.13 -1.61 -6.63
N LEU A 40 -1.37 -1.25 -6.28
CA LEU A 40 -2.33 -2.19 -5.72
C LEU A 40 -2.67 -3.31 -6.72
N GLN A 41 -2.92 -2.98 -7.98
CA GLN A 41 -3.21 -3.96 -9.02
C GLN A 41 -2.09 -4.99 -9.15
N MET A 42 -0.82 -4.56 -9.14
CA MET A 42 0.33 -5.47 -9.13
C MET A 42 0.33 -6.41 -7.92
N THR A 43 0.15 -5.87 -6.71
CA THR A 43 0.14 -6.69 -5.48
C THR A 43 -1.03 -7.67 -5.45
N ILE A 44 -2.22 -7.31 -5.94
CA ILE A 44 -3.37 -8.22 -6.03
C ILE A 44 -3.05 -9.44 -6.91
N THR A 45 -2.30 -9.27 -8.01
CA THR A 45 -1.91 -10.44 -8.83
C THR A 45 -1.07 -11.44 -8.03
N LEU A 46 -0.32 -10.96 -7.02
CA LEU A 46 0.52 -11.77 -6.16
C LEU A 46 -0.23 -12.34 -4.95
N GLU A 47 -1.30 -11.68 -4.49
CA GLU A 47 -2.12 -12.19 -3.37
C GLU A 47 -3.23 -13.14 -3.85
N ASN A 48 -3.85 -12.83 -4.98
CA ASN A 48 -5.13 -13.43 -5.38
C ASN A 48 -5.13 -14.04 -6.79
N SER A 49 -4.02 -13.95 -7.54
CA SER A 49 -3.98 -14.32 -8.97
C SER A 49 -5.10 -13.65 -9.79
N ASP A 50 -5.41 -12.40 -9.44
CA ASP A 50 -6.45 -11.57 -10.05
C ASP A 50 -5.93 -10.13 -10.19
N THR A 51 -6.66 -9.27 -10.90
CA THR A 51 -6.37 -7.85 -11.08
C THR A 51 -7.34 -6.95 -10.32
N GLN A 52 -8.33 -7.51 -9.63
CA GLN A 52 -9.35 -6.77 -8.91
C GLN A 52 -9.34 -7.06 -7.40
N LEU A 53 -9.73 -6.08 -6.59
CA LEU A 53 -9.80 -6.22 -5.14
C LEU A 53 -11.03 -7.06 -4.74
N HIS A 54 -10.80 -8.02 -3.85
CA HIS A 54 -11.84 -8.87 -3.26
C HIS A 54 -12.08 -8.47 -1.80
N PHE A 55 -13.10 -7.65 -1.55
CA PHE A 55 -13.37 -7.14 -0.20
C PHE A 55 -14.07 -8.16 0.72
N ASN A 56 -14.75 -9.16 0.16
CA ASN A 56 -15.46 -10.18 0.91
C ASN A 56 -14.73 -11.53 0.92
N TYR A 57 -13.45 -11.57 0.54
CA TYR A 57 -12.63 -12.76 0.70
C TYR A 57 -12.44 -13.07 2.19
N ALA A 58 -12.54 -14.36 2.56
CA ALA A 58 -12.18 -14.86 3.88
C ALA A 58 -11.91 -16.36 3.83
N GLU A 59 -10.76 -16.80 4.34
CA GLU A 59 -10.35 -18.21 4.37
C GLU A 59 -9.35 -18.46 5.51
N ASN A 60 -9.35 -19.67 6.09
CA ASN A 60 -8.24 -20.12 6.92
C ASN A 60 -7.29 -20.97 6.08
N LEU A 61 -6.16 -20.38 5.70
CA LEU A 61 -5.16 -21.00 4.83
C LEU A 61 -4.29 -22.06 5.53
N GLY A 62 -4.39 -22.19 6.86
CA GLY A 62 -3.55 -23.10 7.64
C GLY A 62 -2.07 -22.68 7.71
N ASP A 63 -1.76 -21.42 7.40
CA ASP A 63 -0.39 -20.87 7.36
C ASP A 63 0.12 -20.34 8.71
N GLY A 64 -0.69 -20.50 9.77
CA GLY A 64 -0.38 -20.05 11.12
C GLY A 64 -0.86 -18.63 11.46
N ARG A 65 -1.52 -17.93 10.54
CA ARG A 65 -2.02 -16.55 10.74
C ARG A 65 -3.52 -16.47 11.08
N GLY A 66 -4.18 -17.61 11.24
CA GLY A 66 -5.61 -17.66 11.52
C GLY A 66 -6.44 -17.52 10.24
N ILE A 67 -7.48 -16.69 10.26
CA ILE A 67 -8.31 -16.43 9.09
C ILE A 67 -7.76 -15.20 8.37
N THR A 68 -7.44 -15.36 7.09
CA THR A 68 -7.10 -14.30 6.14
C THR A 68 -8.38 -13.73 5.55
N LEU A 69 -8.51 -12.41 5.47
CA LEU A 69 -9.71 -11.72 4.98
C LEU A 69 -9.41 -10.43 4.21
N GLY A 70 -10.36 -10.06 3.35
CA GLY A 70 -10.38 -8.77 2.67
C GLY A 70 -9.35 -8.62 1.55
N CYS A 71 -9.20 -7.38 1.09
CA CYS A 71 -8.63 -7.08 -0.22
C CYS A 71 -7.10 -7.23 -0.33
N ILE A 72 -6.40 -7.29 0.80
CA ILE A 72 -4.94 -7.50 0.89
C ILE A 72 -4.56 -8.64 1.85
N GLY A 73 -5.54 -9.43 2.29
CA GLY A 73 -5.29 -10.54 3.21
C GLY A 73 -4.94 -10.14 4.64
N PHE A 74 -5.75 -9.26 5.26
CA PHE A 74 -5.66 -9.01 6.70
C PHE A 74 -5.85 -10.32 7.47
N CYS A 75 -5.20 -10.53 8.62
CA CYS A 75 -5.32 -11.81 9.32
C CYS A 75 -5.80 -11.66 10.77
N THR A 76 -6.67 -12.58 11.22
CA THR A 76 -7.18 -12.57 12.61
C THR A 76 -6.10 -12.90 13.64
N GLY A 77 -5.02 -13.55 13.21
CA GLY A 77 -3.90 -13.94 14.04
C GLY A 77 -2.67 -13.03 13.94
N THR A 78 -2.79 -11.85 13.32
CA THR A 78 -1.70 -10.86 13.21
C THR A 78 -2.16 -9.45 13.56
N TYR A 79 -3.19 -9.32 14.40
CA TYR A 79 -3.79 -8.08 14.93
C TYR A 79 -4.54 -7.20 13.91
N ASP A 80 -4.01 -7.05 12.70
CA ASP A 80 -4.54 -6.21 11.62
C ASP A 80 -5.99 -6.57 11.24
N GLY A 81 -6.36 -7.85 11.25
CA GLY A 81 -7.75 -8.27 11.08
C GLY A 81 -8.67 -7.73 12.18
N ASN A 82 -8.24 -7.74 13.45
CA ASN A 82 -9.04 -7.16 14.54
C ASN A 82 -9.10 -5.63 14.48
N ILE A 83 -7.98 -4.98 14.11
CA ILE A 83 -7.93 -3.53 13.88
C ILE A 83 -8.94 -3.13 12.80
N LEU A 84 -9.03 -3.90 11.70
CA LEU A 84 -10.02 -3.68 10.65
C LEU A 84 -11.45 -3.81 11.17
N ILE A 85 -11.80 -4.89 11.87
CA ILE A 85 -13.18 -5.09 12.35
C ILE A 85 -13.59 -4.02 13.38
N LYS A 86 -12.67 -3.60 14.25
CA LYS A 86 -12.91 -2.49 15.19
C LYS A 86 -13.17 -1.19 14.43
N HIS A 87 -12.33 -0.88 13.43
CA HIS A 87 -12.51 0.34 12.65
C HIS A 87 -13.80 0.33 11.84
N TYR A 88 -14.16 -0.80 11.23
CA TYR A 88 -15.46 -0.96 10.58
C TYR A 88 -16.62 -0.72 11.57
N THR A 89 -16.48 -1.18 12.82
CA THR A 89 -17.47 -0.94 13.89
C THR A 89 -17.54 0.52 14.34
N GLU A 90 -16.44 1.27 14.27
CA GLU A 90 -16.48 2.72 14.47
C GLU A 90 -17.28 3.43 13.37
N LEU A 91 -17.15 2.97 12.11
CA LEU A 91 -17.88 3.53 10.97
C LEU A 91 -19.35 3.09 10.94
N ASN A 92 -19.64 1.85 11.34
CA ASN A 92 -20.97 1.28 11.43
C ASN A 92 -21.15 0.48 12.73
N PRO A 93 -21.64 1.08 13.82
CA PRO A 93 -21.78 0.40 15.12
C PRO A 93 -22.69 -0.83 15.13
N ASP A 94 -23.66 -0.91 14.20
CA ASP A 94 -24.66 -1.98 14.13
C ASP A 94 -24.26 -3.13 13.18
N ASN A 95 -23.01 -3.15 12.70
CA ASN A 95 -22.57 -4.14 11.73
C ASN A 95 -22.52 -5.58 12.29
N ALA A 96 -22.74 -6.56 11.40
CA ALA A 96 -22.80 -7.97 11.77
C ALA A 96 -21.45 -8.57 12.25
N LEU A 97 -20.32 -7.93 11.93
CA LEU A 97 -18.98 -8.40 12.30
C LEU A 97 -18.58 -7.98 13.73
N ALA A 98 -19.23 -6.95 14.30
CA ALA A 98 -18.95 -6.44 15.65
C ALA A 98 -19.05 -7.53 16.73
N LYS A 99 -19.95 -8.51 16.55
CA LYS A 99 -20.13 -9.64 17.48
C LYS A 99 -18.87 -10.51 17.64
N HIS A 100 -17.94 -10.46 16.69
CA HIS A 100 -16.70 -11.25 16.69
C HIS A 100 -15.54 -10.56 17.43
N ILE A 101 -15.63 -9.25 17.71
CA ILE A 101 -14.57 -8.47 18.38
C ILE A 101 -14.12 -9.10 19.71
N PRO A 102 -15.01 -9.60 20.60
CA PRO A 102 -14.57 -10.24 21.83
C PRO A 102 -13.68 -11.47 21.61
N ALA A 103 -13.93 -12.26 20.56
CA ALA A 103 -13.09 -13.41 20.22
C ALA A 103 -11.76 -12.96 19.62
N LEU A 104 -11.78 -11.98 18.71
CA LEU A 104 -10.58 -11.39 18.13
C LEU A 104 -9.67 -10.79 19.21
N ASN A 105 -10.22 -10.09 20.21
CA ASN A 105 -9.45 -9.57 21.35
C ASN A 105 -8.77 -10.68 22.16
N LYS A 106 -9.40 -11.85 22.30
CA LYS A 106 -8.79 -12.99 23.00
C LYS A 106 -7.65 -13.61 22.19
N ILE A 107 -7.77 -13.63 20.86
CA ILE A 107 -6.71 -14.09 19.96
C ILE A 107 -5.51 -13.13 20.04
N ASP A 108 -5.74 -11.82 19.93
CA ASP A 108 -4.71 -10.79 20.07
C ASP A 108 -3.99 -10.85 21.42
N ALA A 109 -4.71 -11.12 22.51
CA ALA A 109 -4.12 -11.26 23.85
C ALA A 109 -3.31 -12.57 24.03
N GLY A 110 -3.44 -13.51 23.11
CA GLY A 110 -2.75 -14.80 23.12
C GLY A 110 -1.30 -14.73 22.63
N SER A 111 -0.63 -15.88 22.65
CA SER A 111 0.73 -15.99 22.12
C SER A 111 0.74 -15.94 20.59
N HIS A 112 1.65 -15.13 20.04
CA HIS A 112 1.93 -15.03 18.62
C HIS A 112 3.32 -15.62 18.37
N ASN A 113 3.39 -16.91 18.10
CA ASN A 113 4.64 -17.65 17.93
C ASN A 113 4.63 -18.57 16.70
N ALA A 114 3.53 -18.64 15.97
CA ALA A 114 3.44 -19.29 14.67
C ALA A 114 3.91 -18.35 13.55
N ALA A 115 3.87 -18.82 12.30
CA ALA A 115 4.17 -18.05 11.09
C ALA A 115 5.55 -17.33 11.06
N GLY A 116 6.52 -17.77 11.87
CA GLY A 116 7.82 -17.11 11.99
C GLY A 116 7.96 -16.20 13.22
N GLY A 117 7.02 -16.29 14.17
CA GLY A 117 7.08 -15.60 15.46
C GLY A 117 6.12 -14.43 15.61
N ASP A 118 5.18 -14.28 14.69
CA ASP A 118 4.24 -13.16 14.62
C ASP A 118 2.77 -13.59 14.46
N GLY A 119 2.51 -14.87 14.20
CA GLY A 119 1.17 -15.41 13.97
C GLY A 119 0.56 -16.12 15.17
N ASN A 120 -0.76 -16.03 15.30
CA ASN A 120 -1.60 -16.86 16.17
C ASN A 120 -2.60 -17.67 15.31
N PRO A 121 -2.52 -19.02 15.28
CA PRO A 121 -3.39 -19.83 14.43
C PRO A 121 -4.81 -20.00 14.99
N SER A 122 -5.09 -19.49 16.19
CA SER A 122 -6.37 -19.69 16.87
C SER A 122 -7.54 -19.09 16.07
N THR A 123 -8.61 -19.86 15.96
CA THR A 123 -9.92 -19.44 15.45
C THR A 123 -11.02 -19.57 16.50
N ALA A 124 -10.63 -19.76 17.77
CA ALA A 124 -11.55 -20.03 18.86
C ALA A 124 -12.54 -18.86 19.05
N GLY A 125 -13.84 -19.17 18.97
CA GLY A 125 -14.92 -18.18 19.12
C GLY A 125 -15.21 -17.35 17.86
N LEU A 126 -14.61 -17.69 16.72
CA LEU A 126 -14.90 -17.09 15.40
C LEU A 126 -15.89 -17.92 14.57
N ASP A 127 -16.76 -18.68 15.24
CA ASP A 127 -17.80 -19.46 14.58
C ASP A 127 -18.68 -18.57 13.67
N GLY A 128 -18.71 -18.88 12.38
CA GLY A 128 -19.45 -18.10 11.38
C GLY A 128 -18.74 -16.86 10.86
N PHE A 129 -17.56 -16.48 11.38
CA PHE A 129 -16.81 -15.29 10.95
C PHE A 129 -16.56 -15.24 9.45
N ILE A 130 -16.03 -16.33 8.87
CA ILE A 130 -15.77 -16.45 7.42
C ILE A 130 -17.05 -16.15 6.62
N LYS A 131 -18.17 -16.76 7.00
CA LYS A 131 -19.45 -16.59 6.31
C LYS A 131 -19.98 -15.16 6.46
N ASP A 132 -19.81 -14.55 7.62
CA ASP A 132 -20.25 -13.17 7.86
C ASP A 132 -19.43 -12.18 7.02
N VAL A 133 -18.11 -12.40 6.87
CA VAL A 133 -17.25 -11.59 5.97
C VAL A 133 -17.67 -11.77 4.51
N GLN A 134 -17.85 -13.02 4.06
CA GLN A 134 -18.24 -13.35 2.69
C GLN A 134 -19.60 -12.75 2.29
N ASN A 135 -20.53 -12.59 3.24
CA ASN A 135 -21.83 -11.97 3.03
C ASN A 135 -21.85 -10.45 3.29
N CYS A 136 -20.70 -9.83 3.59
CA CYS A 136 -20.63 -8.41 3.92
C CYS A 136 -20.47 -7.55 2.66
N ASP A 137 -21.59 -7.01 2.16
CA ASP A 137 -21.62 -6.09 1.02
C ASP A 137 -21.70 -4.61 1.43
N ASP A 138 -21.53 -4.29 2.70
CA ASP A 138 -21.61 -2.91 3.22
C ASP A 138 -20.49 -2.04 2.61
N PRO A 139 -20.80 -0.93 1.92
CA PRO A 139 -19.80 0.02 1.42
C PRO A 139 -18.85 0.54 2.50
N LEU A 140 -19.29 0.63 3.77
CA LEU A 140 -18.44 1.05 4.88
C LEU A 140 -17.41 -0.02 5.25
N PHE A 141 -17.67 -1.30 4.99
CA PHE A 141 -16.67 -2.35 5.17
C PHE A 141 -15.55 -2.23 4.12
N LYS A 142 -15.92 -1.94 2.86
CA LYS A 142 -14.94 -1.63 1.80
C LYS A 142 -14.10 -0.41 2.17
N LYS A 143 -14.75 0.66 2.64
CA LYS A 143 -14.06 1.86 3.12
C LYS A 143 -13.08 1.54 4.24
N ALA A 144 -13.50 0.78 5.26
CA ALA A 144 -12.65 0.39 6.38
C ALA A 144 -11.40 -0.36 5.93
N GLN A 145 -11.53 -1.25 4.94
CA GLN A 145 -10.39 -1.97 4.37
C GLN A 145 -9.40 -1.04 3.66
N ILE A 146 -9.88 -0.08 2.87
CA ILE A 146 -9.00 0.90 2.22
C ILE A 146 -8.32 1.81 3.24
N ASP A 147 -9.05 2.27 4.25
CA ASP A 147 -8.49 3.10 5.33
C ASP A 147 -7.34 2.36 6.04
N LYS A 148 -7.51 1.07 6.37
CA LYS A 148 -6.48 0.27 7.06
C LYS A 148 -5.38 -0.23 6.15
N LEU A 149 -5.65 -0.51 4.89
CA LEU A 149 -4.61 -0.72 3.88
C LEU A 149 -3.68 0.49 3.82
N ASP A 150 -4.27 1.69 3.79
CA ASP A 150 -3.51 2.94 3.72
C ASP A 150 -2.70 3.20 4.97
N GLU A 151 -3.34 3.10 6.13
CA GLU A 151 -2.73 3.36 7.43
C GLU A 151 -1.59 2.38 7.74
N LEU A 152 -1.80 1.09 7.52
CA LEU A 152 -0.90 0.03 7.98
C LEU A 152 0.17 -0.35 6.94
N TYR A 153 -0.09 -0.17 5.64
CA TYR A 153 0.81 -0.68 4.59
C TYR A 153 1.24 0.41 3.60
N TYR A 154 0.29 1.07 2.92
CA TYR A 154 0.64 1.98 1.82
C TYR A 154 1.38 3.21 2.31
N ASN A 155 0.86 3.92 3.31
CA ASN A 155 1.50 5.12 3.82
C ASN A 155 2.87 4.83 4.46
N PRO A 156 3.05 3.76 5.27
CA PRO A 156 4.38 3.34 5.72
C PRO A 156 5.33 3.00 4.57
N ALA A 157 4.87 2.27 3.54
CA ALA A 157 5.70 1.95 2.38
C ALA A 157 6.18 3.20 1.65
N MET A 158 5.31 4.20 1.46
CA MET A 158 5.70 5.47 0.85
C MET A 158 6.70 6.23 1.72
N LYS A 159 6.54 6.23 3.05
CA LYS A 159 7.53 6.81 3.97
C LYS A 159 8.89 6.13 3.88
N ILE A 160 8.93 4.79 3.78
CA ILE A 160 10.18 4.04 3.56
C ILE A 160 10.81 4.46 2.24
N ALA A 161 10.04 4.51 1.15
CA ALA A 161 10.51 4.93 -0.17
C ALA A 161 11.09 6.36 -0.16
N ASP A 162 10.41 7.30 0.51
CA ASP A 162 10.87 8.67 0.66
C ASP A 162 12.15 8.76 1.50
N SER A 163 12.27 7.91 2.53
CA SER A 163 13.46 7.90 3.42
C SER A 163 14.75 7.55 2.66
N ILE A 164 14.63 6.69 1.64
CA ILE A 164 15.75 6.28 0.77
C ILE A 164 15.89 7.14 -0.49
N GLY A 165 14.99 8.11 -0.71
CA GLY A 165 15.00 8.98 -1.89
C GLY A 165 14.57 8.30 -3.18
N ALA A 166 13.73 7.26 -3.11
CA ALA A 166 13.20 6.57 -4.28
C ALA A 166 12.28 7.47 -5.10
N LYS A 167 12.52 7.55 -6.41
CA LYS A 167 11.72 8.32 -7.37
C LYS A 167 10.87 7.42 -8.26
N ASN A 168 11.37 6.22 -8.57
CA ASN A 168 10.72 5.31 -9.49
C ASN A 168 9.47 4.68 -8.88
N ALA A 169 8.38 4.65 -9.65
CA ALA A 169 7.13 4.01 -9.25
C ALA A 169 7.32 2.50 -8.99
N LEU A 170 8.20 1.83 -9.75
CA LEU A 170 8.54 0.42 -9.55
C LEU A 170 9.21 0.15 -8.19
N THR A 171 10.10 1.04 -7.73
CA THR A 171 10.73 0.93 -6.41
C THR A 171 9.69 1.05 -5.30
N LYS A 172 8.77 2.03 -5.44
CA LYS A 172 7.65 2.23 -4.50
C LYS A 172 6.72 1.02 -4.47
N ALA A 173 6.38 0.47 -5.64
CA ALA A 173 5.59 -0.75 -5.77
C ALA A 173 6.23 -1.93 -5.04
N PHE A 174 7.55 -2.11 -5.21
CA PHE A 174 8.29 -3.19 -4.57
C PHE A 174 8.34 -3.04 -3.04
N ILE A 175 8.52 -1.81 -2.54
CA ILE A 175 8.51 -1.54 -1.10
C ILE A 175 7.12 -1.80 -0.51
N TYR A 176 6.06 -1.36 -1.19
CA TYR A 176 4.69 -1.66 -0.77
C TYR A 176 4.44 -3.16 -0.66
N ASP A 177 4.85 -3.92 -1.67
CA ASP A 177 4.70 -5.38 -1.68
C ASP A 177 5.52 -6.08 -0.58
N MET A 178 6.70 -5.54 -0.24
CA MET A 178 7.46 -5.98 0.93
C MET A 178 6.71 -5.71 2.24
N CYS A 179 6.07 -4.55 2.39
CA CYS A 179 5.28 -4.24 3.58
C CYS A 179 4.08 -5.20 3.72
N VAL A 180 3.41 -5.54 2.62
CA VAL A 180 2.30 -6.51 2.62
C VAL A 180 2.82 -7.90 3.02
N ARG A 181 3.88 -8.40 2.38
CA ARG A 181 4.37 -9.77 2.62
C ARG A 181 5.13 -9.96 3.94
N HIS A 182 5.95 -8.98 4.34
CA HIS A 182 6.90 -9.13 5.46
C HIS A 182 6.58 -8.20 6.65
N GLY A 183 5.49 -7.44 6.58
CA GLY A 183 5.23 -6.32 7.48
C GLY A 183 6.18 -5.13 7.24
N VAL A 184 5.82 -3.98 7.80
CA VAL A 184 6.62 -2.74 7.70
C VAL A 184 8.04 -2.94 8.25
N ASP A 185 8.17 -3.51 9.44
CA ASP A 185 9.49 -3.77 10.06
C ASP A 185 10.35 -4.72 9.22
N GLY A 186 9.73 -5.70 8.55
CA GLY A 186 10.41 -6.61 7.64
C GLY A 186 10.96 -5.89 6.43
N ALA A 187 10.15 -5.03 5.81
CA ALA A 187 10.57 -4.18 4.71
C ALA A 187 11.71 -3.23 5.11
N GLU A 188 11.61 -2.58 6.27
CA GLU A 188 12.65 -1.70 6.80
C GLU A 188 13.98 -2.43 7.03
N ARG A 189 13.94 -3.66 7.56
CA ARG A 189 15.15 -4.49 7.71
C ARG A 189 15.81 -4.80 6.37
N ILE A 190 15.03 -5.16 5.34
CA ILE A 190 15.56 -5.43 3.99
C ILE A 190 16.17 -4.15 3.40
N VAL A 191 15.47 -3.01 3.51
CA VAL A 191 15.94 -1.71 3.03
C VAL A 191 17.24 -1.29 3.73
N LYS A 192 17.33 -1.47 5.05
CA LYS A 192 18.55 -1.21 5.83
C LYS A 192 19.71 -2.10 5.36
N ASN A 193 19.45 -3.38 5.12
CA ASN A 193 20.46 -4.34 4.67
C ASN A 193 20.96 -4.08 3.23
N ALA A 194 20.20 -3.36 2.41
CA ALA A 194 20.62 -2.98 1.07
C ALA A 194 21.75 -1.93 1.05
N GLY A 195 21.99 -1.23 2.16
CA GLY A 195 23.12 -0.30 2.31
C GLY A 195 22.91 1.03 1.60
N THR A 196 23.93 1.50 0.88
CA THR A 196 23.94 2.83 0.23
C THR A 196 22.75 3.01 -0.71
N ASN A 197 21.89 3.95 -0.38
CA ASN A 197 20.61 4.15 -1.05
C ASN A 197 20.61 5.34 -2.03
N PRO A 198 19.54 5.56 -2.82
CA PRO A 198 19.48 6.64 -3.82
C PRO A 198 19.72 8.05 -3.25
N LYS A 199 19.20 8.33 -2.05
CA LYS A 199 19.44 9.61 -1.34
C LYS A 199 20.92 9.81 -0.98
N GLN A 200 21.67 8.73 -0.88
CA GLN A 200 23.12 8.71 -0.64
C GLN A 200 23.95 8.61 -1.93
N GLY A 201 23.31 8.69 -3.11
CA GLY A 201 23.98 8.72 -4.41
C GLY A 201 24.05 7.38 -5.13
N ALA A 202 23.39 6.32 -4.66
CA ALA A 202 23.28 5.08 -5.43
C ALA A 202 22.36 5.26 -6.66
N ASP A 203 22.65 4.54 -7.73
CA ASP A 203 21.71 4.39 -8.84
C ASP A 203 20.47 3.62 -8.37
N GLU A 204 19.28 4.16 -8.65
CA GLU A 204 18.04 3.62 -8.10
C GLU A 204 17.69 2.24 -8.67
N ASN A 205 17.98 2.00 -9.96
CA ASN A 205 17.71 0.69 -10.58
C ASN A 205 18.65 -0.38 -10.00
N THR A 206 19.92 -0.05 -9.80
CA THR A 206 20.90 -0.90 -9.14
C THR A 206 20.50 -1.18 -7.69
N TYR A 207 20.00 -0.17 -6.97
CA TYR A 207 19.51 -0.33 -5.60
C TYR A 207 18.27 -1.23 -5.55
N LEU A 208 17.29 -1.04 -6.45
CA LEU A 208 16.13 -1.91 -6.55
C LEU A 208 16.51 -3.36 -6.88
N GLN A 209 17.46 -3.58 -7.80
CA GLN A 209 17.99 -4.92 -8.07
C GLN A 209 18.58 -5.57 -6.81
N LYS A 210 19.26 -4.78 -5.95
CA LYS A 210 19.78 -5.26 -4.66
C LYS A 210 18.66 -5.61 -3.68
N LEU A 211 17.61 -4.78 -3.57
CA LEU A 211 16.42 -5.07 -2.75
C LEU A 211 15.75 -6.37 -3.19
N ILE A 212 15.56 -6.56 -4.50
CA ILE A 212 14.99 -7.78 -5.08
C ILE A 212 15.80 -9.02 -4.65
N SER A 213 17.12 -8.97 -4.77
CA SER A 213 17.97 -10.10 -4.38
C SER A 213 17.90 -10.42 -2.88
N LEU A 214 17.88 -9.40 -2.01
CA LEU A 214 17.73 -9.60 -0.57
C LEU A 214 16.37 -10.19 -0.21
N ARG A 215 15.31 -9.74 -0.89
CA ARG A 215 13.98 -10.31 -0.69
C ARG A 215 13.87 -11.74 -1.22
N ASP A 216 14.49 -12.07 -2.34
CA ASP A 216 14.57 -13.45 -2.83
C ASP A 216 15.22 -14.39 -1.80
N GLU A 217 16.31 -13.94 -1.16
CA GLU A 217 16.94 -14.68 -0.07
C GLU A 217 16.00 -14.85 1.13
N LYS A 218 15.28 -13.78 1.50
CA LYS A 218 14.31 -13.82 2.60
C LYS A 218 13.15 -14.78 2.31
N LEU A 219 12.57 -14.75 1.12
CA LEU A 219 11.50 -15.66 0.70
C LEU A 219 11.97 -17.13 0.73
N LYS A 220 13.20 -17.40 0.29
CA LYS A 220 13.80 -18.75 0.40
C LYS A 220 13.96 -19.20 1.85
N GLN A 221 14.38 -18.30 2.74
CA GLN A 221 14.51 -18.59 4.18
C GLN A 221 13.17 -18.85 4.87
N GLU A 222 12.08 -18.22 4.41
CA GLU A 222 10.74 -18.49 4.92
C GLU A 222 10.28 -19.92 4.64
N GLY A 223 10.78 -20.55 3.57
CA GLY A 223 10.49 -21.96 3.26
C GLY A 223 9.04 -22.24 2.85
N LEU A 224 8.26 -21.21 2.53
CA LEU A 224 6.82 -21.31 2.21
C LEU A 224 6.54 -21.64 0.74
N GLY A 225 7.55 -22.03 -0.05
CA GLY A 225 7.41 -22.36 -1.47
C GLY A 225 7.24 -21.15 -2.41
N ASP A 226 6.84 -20.00 -1.89
CA ASP A 226 6.75 -18.75 -2.64
C ASP A 226 8.12 -18.09 -2.85
N VAL A 227 8.90 -18.63 -3.78
CA VAL A 227 10.22 -18.09 -4.15
C VAL A 227 10.21 -17.28 -5.45
N ASN A 228 9.07 -17.22 -6.14
CA ASN A 228 8.94 -16.61 -7.48
C ASN A 228 8.19 -15.27 -7.49
N ARG A 229 7.68 -14.79 -6.34
CA ARG A 229 6.95 -13.52 -6.21
C ARG A 229 7.62 -12.34 -6.91
N ASN A 230 8.95 -12.27 -6.84
CA ASN A 230 9.71 -11.13 -7.36
C ASN A 230 9.97 -11.19 -8.88
N GLN A 231 9.55 -12.25 -9.58
CA GLN A 231 9.84 -12.42 -11.00
C GLN A 231 9.21 -11.31 -11.86
N GLY A 232 7.96 -10.91 -11.57
CA GLY A 232 7.30 -9.80 -12.25
C GLY A 232 8.07 -8.49 -12.11
N TYR A 233 8.55 -8.17 -10.90
CA TYR A 233 9.35 -6.96 -10.66
C TYR A 233 10.66 -6.96 -11.44
N LYS A 234 11.35 -8.10 -11.54
CA LYS A 234 12.56 -8.26 -12.37
C LYS A 234 12.26 -7.99 -13.84
N ASN A 235 11.15 -8.53 -14.35
CA ASN A 235 10.76 -8.34 -15.74
C ASN A 235 10.48 -6.86 -16.05
N VAL A 236 9.73 -6.17 -15.18
CA VAL A 236 9.44 -4.74 -15.35
C VAL A 236 10.72 -3.90 -15.25
N LEU A 237 11.62 -4.20 -14.30
CA LEU A 237 12.91 -3.52 -14.19
C LEU A 237 13.75 -3.70 -15.47
N ASN A 238 13.86 -4.92 -15.99
CA ASN A 238 14.62 -5.23 -17.21
C ASN A 238 14.04 -4.58 -18.46
N SER A 239 12.72 -4.35 -18.51
CA SER A 239 12.06 -3.63 -19.61
C SER A 239 12.34 -2.13 -19.60
N GLY A 240 12.84 -1.58 -18.49
CA GLY A 240 13.02 -0.14 -18.30
C GLY A 240 11.74 0.62 -17.92
N ASN A 241 10.59 -0.05 -17.75
CA ASN A 241 9.33 0.59 -17.35
C ASN A 241 9.27 0.92 -15.85
N VAL A 242 10.29 1.63 -15.34
CA VAL A 242 10.44 1.96 -13.91
C VAL A 242 9.42 2.98 -13.40
N ASN A 243 8.76 3.69 -14.32
CA ASN A 243 7.66 4.60 -14.05
C ASN A 243 6.27 3.93 -14.11
N LEU A 244 6.21 2.63 -14.43
CA LEU A 244 4.96 1.87 -14.53
C LEU A 244 3.95 2.47 -15.52
N ASN A 245 4.41 2.93 -16.68
CA ASN A 245 3.53 3.42 -17.74
C ASN A 245 2.58 2.30 -18.17
N THR A 246 1.28 2.54 -18.08
CA THR A 246 0.22 1.57 -18.42
C THR A 246 -0.21 1.66 -19.90
N PRO A 247 -0.76 0.56 -20.46
CA PRO A 247 -0.79 -0.78 -19.87
C PRO A 247 0.56 -1.49 -19.99
N PHE A 248 0.86 -2.39 -19.06
CA PHE A 248 2.02 -3.30 -19.16
C PHE A 248 1.70 -4.70 -18.64
N THR A 249 2.51 -5.67 -19.03
CA THR A 249 2.39 -7.05 -18.53
C THR A 249 3.17 -7.24 -17.25
N PHE A 250 2.52 -7.80 -16.23
CA PHE A 250 3.16 -8.22 -14.98
C PHE A 250 3.01 -9.73 -14.81
N VAL A 251 4.08 -10.40 -14.35
CA VAL A 251 4.09 -11.86 -14.18
C VAL A 251 4.04 -12.20 -12.71
N ALA A 252 2.99 -12.89 -12.29
CA ALA A 252 2.84 -13.46 -10.95
C ALA A 252 2.75 -14.98 -11.08
N TYR A 253 3.66 -15.70 -10.42
CA TYR A 253 3.68 -17.18 -10.37
C TYR A 253 3.66 -17.91 -11.72
N GLY A 254 4.18 -17.27 -12.77
CA GLY A 254 4.22 -17.82 -14.14
C GLY A 254 3.03 -17.43 -15.00
N GLU A 255 2.00 -16.83 -14.41
CA GLU A 255 0.85 -16.27 -15.12
C GLU A 255 1.09 -14.79 -15.46
N SER A 256 0.54 -14.36 -16.60
CA SER A 256 0.70 -13.00 -17.13
C SER A 256 -0.59 -12.22 -16.95
N PHE A 257 -0.49 -11.05 -16.32
CA PHE A 257 -1.60 -10.14 -16.06
C PHE A 257 -1.36 -8.80 -16.77
N THR A 258 -2.42 -8.17 -17.27
CA THR A 258 -2.37 -6.79 -17.77
C THR A 258 -2.62 -5.83 -16.60
N ILE A 259 -1.65 -4.96 -16.35
CA ILE A 259 -1.76 -3.86 -15.39
C ILE A 259 -2.09 -2.60 -16.17
N ASP A 260 -3.25 -2.02 -15.91
CA ASP A 260 -3.80 -0.86 -16.60
C ASP A 260 -4.22 0.28 -15.67
N GLY A 261 -4.18 0.06 -14.35
CA GLY A 261 -4.61 1.01 -13.33
C GLY A 261 -6.14 1.05 -13.13
N ASN A 262 -6.90 0.19 -13.82
CA ASN A 262 -8.34 0.09 -13.67
C ASN A 262 -8.69 -0.74 -12.43
N LEU A 263 -8.52 -0.11 -11.26
CA LEU A 263 -8.97 -0.64 -9.98
C LEU A 263 -10.27 0.05 -9.56
N ASN A 264 -11.27 -0.76 -9.23
CA ASN A 264 -12.55 -0.30 -8.69
C ASN A 264 -12.40 0.07 -7.20
N LEU A 265 -11.84 1.26 -6.95
CA LEU A 265 -11.69 1.90 -5.64
C LEU A 265 -12.65 3.08 -5.49
#